data_AF-V9Z3M6-F1
#
_entry.id   AF-V9Z3M6-F1
#
_cell.length_a   1.000
_cell.length_b   1.000
_cell.length_c   1.000
_cell.angle_alpha   90.00
_cell.angle_beta   90.00
_cell.angle_gamma   90.00
#
_symmetry.space_group_name_H-M   'P 1'
#
loop_
_entity.id
_entity.type
_entity.pdbx_description
1 polymer ?
#
loop_
_entity_poly.entity_id
_entity_poly.type
_entity_poly.pdbx_seq_one_letter_code
_entity_poly.pdbx_strand_id
1 'polypeptide(L)'
;MPLARRSLMDIAAERFGWRRAYGTTTQVDELLTEQTENAYRAAAGHTALATAKNTDVLAVQPGVVDARGRVLADVLFLEGLLAGARNNGLAPELIERLEDVVDHGHELTVLLADTIRTTAAAHTGDR
;
A
#
# COMPACT_ATOMS: atom_id res chain seq x y z
N MET A 1 26.38 15.75 17.29
CA MET A 1 25.37 14.84 16.73
C MET A 1 24.43 15.64 15.83
N PRO A 2 24.69 15.76 14.52
CA PRO A 2 23.74 16.42 13.64
C PRO A 2 22.65 15.40 13.26
N LEU A 3 21.40 15.74 13.60
CA LEU A 3 20.21 15.05 13.10
C LEU A 3 20.23 15.13 11.57
N ALA A 4 20.53 14.01 10.92
CA ALA A 4 20.61 13.92 9.47
C ALA A 4 19.25 14.32 8.86
N ARG A 5 19.25 15.42 8.11
CA ARG A 5 18.14 15.85 7.27
C ARG A 5 17.97 14.83 6.15
N ARG A 6 17.17 13.81 6.40
CA ARG A 6 16.87 12.74 5.44
C ARG A 6 16.14 13.34 4.23
N SER A 7 16.65 13.09 3.03
CA SER A 7 16.08 13.64 1.79
C SER A 7 14.75 12.94 1.46
N LEU A 8 13.81 13.67 0.85
CA LEU A 8 12.61 13.06 0.26
C LEU A 8 12.95 11.97 -0.76
N MET A 9 14.10 12.09 -1.43
CA MET A 9 14.63 11.06 -2.33
C MET A 9 15.07 9.80 -1.57
N ASP A 10 15.60 9.91 -0.35
CA ASP A 10 16.00 8.74 0.45
C ASP A 10 14.77 7.99 0.98
N ILE A 11 13.72 8.74 1.29
CA ILE A 11 12.41 8.20 1.70
C ILE A 11 11.73 7.52 0.51
N ALA A 12 11.75 8.16 -0.66
CA ALA A 12 11.27 7.57 -1.90
C ALA A 12 12.06 6.29 -2.27
N ALA A 13 13.40 6.33 -2.24
CA ALA A 13 14.24 5.17 -2.55
C ALA A 13 14.01 3.98 -1.60
N GLU A 14 13.68 4.22 -0.33
CA GLU A 14 13.29 3.17 0.62
C GLU A 14 11.88 2.64 0.34
N ARG A 15 10.93 3.55 0.09
CA ARG A 15 9.53 3.25 -0.25
C ARG A 15 9.41 2.46 -1.54
N PHE A 16 10.25 2.75 -2.52
CA PHE A 16 10.23 2.20 -3.88
C PHE A 16 11.27 1.10 -4.11
N GLY A 17 11.90 0.57 -3.05
CA GLY A 17 12.75 -0.61 -3.12
C GLY A 17 14.08 -0.43 -3.88
N TRP A 18 14.55 0.80 -4.09
CA TRP A 18 15.74 1.11 -4.92
C TRP A 18 17.07 0.60 -4.35
N ARG A 19 17.09 -0.01 -3.16
CA ARG A 19 18.33 -0.33 -2.44
C ARG A 19 18.81 -1.78 -2.51
N ARG A 20 18.00 -2.77 -2.91
CA ARG A 20 18.46 -4.18 -2.93
C ARG A 20 17.69 -5.07 -3.90
N ALA A 21 18.40 -5.61 -4.90
CA ALA A 21 17.94 -6.79 -5.64
C ALA A 21 18.33 -8.07 -4.88
N TYR A 22 17.46 -9.07 -4.88
CA TYR A 22 17.69 -10.36 -4.24
C TYR A 22 18.00 -11.41 -5.30
N GLY A 23 19.09 -12.15 -5.10
CA GLY A 23 19.64 -13.05 -6.12
C GLY A 23 19.07 -14.46 -6.07
N THR A 24 18.33 -14.82 -5.02
CA THR A 24 17.74 -16.15 -4.84
C THR A 24 16.31 -16.04 -4.30
N THR A 25 15.51 -17.07 -4.55
CA THR A 25 14.14 -17.15 -4.01
C THR A 25 14.15 -17.20 -2.48
N THR A 26 15.10 -17.91 -1.86
CA THR A 26 15.26 -17.94 -0.39
C THR A 26 15.44 -16.54 0.20
N GLN A 27 16.26 -15.70 -0.42
CA GLN A 27 16.46 -14.32 0.05
C GLN A 27 15.18 -13.47 -0.07
N VAL A 28 14.34 -13.73 -1.07
CA VAL A 28 13.02 -13.09 -1.21
C VAL A 28 12.07 -13.59 -0.14
N ASP A 29 11.99 -14.91 0.09
CA ASP A 29 11.09 -15.52 1.07
C ASP A 29 11.40 -15.07 2.51
N GLU A 30 12.69 -14.97 2.85
CA GLU A 30 13.15 -14.42 4.13
C GLU A 30 12.69 -12.96 4.32
N LEU A 31 12.84 -12.13 3.29
CA LEU A 31 12.38 -10.74 3.33
C LEU A 31 10.86 -10.65 3.50
N LEU A 32 10.09 -11.42 2.73
CA LEU A 32 8.63 -11.39 2.79
C LEU A 32 8.13 -11.85 4.17
N THR A 33 8.80 -12.83 4.77
CA THR A 33 8.54 -13.28 6.14
C THR A 33 8.82 -12.15 7.13
N GLU A 34 9.98 -11.50 7.04
CA GLU A 34 10.36 -10.39 7.92
C GLU A 34 9.38 -9.21 7.79
N GLN A 35 8.98 -8.84 6.57
CA GLN A 35 8.00 -7.79 6.32
C GLN A 35 6.65 -8.11 6.95
N THR A 36 6.20 -9.36 6.82
CA THR A 36 4.95 -9.85 7.40
C THR A 36 4.99 -9.75 8.93
N GLU A 37 6.05 -10.25 9.56
CA GLU A 37 6.22 -10.19 11.01
C GLU A 37 6.30 -8.75 11.53
N ASN A 38 7.02 -7.87 10.83
CA ASN A 38 7.09 -6.44 11.16
C ASN A 38 5.72 -5.78 11.06
N ALA A 39 4.94 -6.07 10.02
CA ALA A 39 3.59 -5.54 9.85
C ALA A 39 2.66 -6.01 10.98
N TYR A 40 2.70 -7.29 11.36
CA TYR A 40 1.89 -7.81 12.47
C TYR A 40 2.29 -7.20 13.82
N ARG A 41 3.59 -7.02 14.08
CA ARG A 41 4.07 -6.34 15.29
C ARG A 41 3.60 -4.89 15.35
N ALA A 42 3.68 -4.16 14.23
CA ALA A 42 3.16 -2.79 14.14
C ALA A 42 1.63 -2.74 14.35
N ALA A 43 0.91 -3.75 13.87
CA ALA A 43 -0.54 -3.84 13.98
C ALA A 43 -1.07 -4.20 15.38
N ALA A 44 -0.21 -4.65 16.32
CA ALA A 44 -0.63 -5.13 17.64
C ALA A 44 -1.46 -4.13 18.48
N GLY A 45 -1.39 -2.83 18.16
CA GLY A 45 -2.23 -1.78 18.77
C GLY A 45 -3.37 -1.24 17.90
N HIS A 46 -3.45 -1.63 16.62
CA HIS A 46 -4.39 -1.03 15.67
C HIS A 46 -5.85 -1.31 16.04
N THR A 47 -6.19 -2.52 16.49
CA THR A 47 -7.57 -2.85 16.86
C THR A 47 -8.07 -2.03 18.05
N ALA A 48 -7.28 -1.92 19.13
CA ALA A 48 -7.66 -1.14 20.30
C ALA A 48 -7.81 0.35 19.97
N LEU A 49 -6.89 0.90 19.16
CA LEU A 49 -6.96 2.28 18.71
C LEU A 49 -8.15 2.55 17.77
N ALA A 50 -8.42 1.63 16.84
CA ALA A 50 -9.55 1.72 15.93
C ALA A 50 -10.88 1.65 16.68
N THR A 51 -11.03 0.74 17.65
CA THR A 51 -12.22 0.66 18.52
C THR A 51 -12.43 1.94 19.32
N ALA A 52 -11.35 2.56 19.81
CA ALA A 52 -11.45 3.81 20.56
C ALA A 52 -11.81 5.02 19.69
N LYS A 53 -11.42 5.02 18.40
CA LYS A 53 -11.59 6.17 17.49
C LYS A 53 -12.83 6.08 16.61
N ASN A 54 -13.23 4.88 16.19
CA ASN A 54 -14.31 4.66 15.23
C ASN A 54 -15.67 4.60 15.94
N THR A 55 -16.01 5.66 16.68
CA THR A 55 -17.23 5.74 17.50
C THR A 55 -18.50 6.04 16.70
N ASP A 56 -18.33 6.52 15.47
CA ASP A 56 -19.40 6.74 14.51
C ASP A 56 -18.87 6.55 13.07
N VAL A 57 -19.79 6.57 12.12
CA VAL A 57 -19.50 6.27 10.71
C VAL A 57 -18.53 7.30 10.08
N LEU A 58 -18.58 8.58 10.46
CA LEU A 58 -17.65 9.58 9.94
C LEU A 58 -16.27 9.45 10.57
N ALA A 59 -16.16 8.96 11.80
CA ALA A 59 -14.87 8.76 12.45
C ALA A 59 -13.98 7.72 11.74
N VAL A 60 -14.58 6.79 10.99
CA VAL A 60 -13.87 5.81 10.14
C VAL A 60 -13.28 6.46 8.88
N GLN A 61 -13.94 7.50 8.35
CA GLN A 61 -13.68 8.05 7.02
C GLN A 61 -12.23 8.53 6.82
N PRO A 62 -11.58 9.29 7.74
CA PRO A 62 -10.21 9.75 7.54
C PRO A 62 -9.21 8.60 7.34
N GLY A 63 -9.38 7.50 8.09
CA GLY A 63 -8.50 6.33 7.98
C GLY A 63 -8.61 5.64 6.63
N VAL A 64 -9.83 5.51 6.10
CA VAL A 64 -10.07 4.88 4.79
C VAL A 64 -9.63 5.78 3.64
N VAL A 65 -9.82 7.11 3.74
CA VAL A 65 -9.31 8.09 2.77
C VAL A 65 -7.78 8.01 2.66
N ASP A 66 -7.11 8.01 3.80
CA ASP A 66 -5.64 7.93 3.88
C ASP A 66 -5.12 6.57 3.36
N ALA A 67 -5.79 5.46 3.70
CA ALA A 67 -5.47 4.15 3.15
C ALA A 67 -5.62 4.10 1.62
N ARG A 68 -6.74 4.61 1.08
CA ARG A 68 -6.97 4.69 -0.38
C ARG A 68 -5.86 5.48 -1.08
N GLY A 69 -5.49 6.64 -0.53
CA GLY A 69 -4.44 7.49 -1.10
C GLY A 69 -3.10 6.77 -1.20
N ARG A 70 -2.67 6.08 -0.12
CA ARG A 70 -1.43 5.29 -0.11
C ARG A 70 -1.47 4.12 -1.09
N VAL A 71 -2.55 3.34 -1.10
CA VAL A 71 -2.70 2.20 -1.99
C VAL A 71 -2.68 2.65 -3.45
N LEU A 72 -3.42 3.71 -3.82
CA LEU A 72 -3.41 4.22 -5.19
C LEU A 72 -2.02 4.68 -5.64
N ALA A 73 -1.26 5.35 -4.76
CA ALA A 73 0.11 5.74 -5.08
C ALA A 73 1.02 4.53 -5.34
N ASP A 74 0.88 3.46 -4.54
CA ASP A 74 1.65 2.22 -4.73
C ASP A 74 1.22 1.48 -6.02
N VAL A 75 -0.07 1.47 -6.37
CA VAL A 75 -0.58 0.88 -7.62
C VAL A 75 -0.04 1.61 -8.85
N LEU A 76 -0.07 2.94 -8.86
CA LEU A 76 0.51 3.74 -9.96
C LEU A 76 2.03 3.55 -10.09
N PHE A 77 2.73 3.29 -8.98
CA PHE A 77 4.13 2.91 -9.03
C PHE A 77 4.33 1.55 -9.71
N LEU A 78 3.50 0.55 -9.37
CA LEU A 78 3.53 -0.78 -9.99
C LEU A 78 3.20 -0.73 -11.49
N GLU A 79 2.28 0.13 -11.92
CA GLU A 79 2.03 0.40 -13.35
C GLU A 79 3.29 0.90 -14.07
N GLY A 80 4.06 1.78 -13.42
CA GLY A 80 5.36 2.24 -13.95
C GLY A 80 6.35 1.09 -14.13
N LEU A 81 6.41 0.15 -13.16
CA LEU A 81 7.23 -1.05 -13.27
C LEU A 81 6.76 -1.99 -14.39
N LEU A 82 5.44 -2.19 -14.53
CA LEU A 82 4.84 -2.99 -15.60
C LEU A 82 5.14 -2.40 -16.98
N ALA A 83 4.97 -1.09 -17.15
CA ALA A 83 5.31 -0.38 -18.38
C ALA A 83 6.81 -0.54 -18.71
N GLY A 84 7.68 -0.41 -17.71
CA GLY A 84 9.11 -0.67 -17.85
C GLY A 84 9.40 -2.12 -18.28
N ALA A 85 8.76 -3.10 -17.65
CA ALA A 85 8.96 -4.51 -17.94
C ALA A 85 8.57 -4.86 -19.38
N ARG A 86 7.41 -4.37 -19.84
CA ARG A 86 6.93 -4.54 -21.21
C ARG A 86 7.86 -3.88 -22.23
N ASN A 87 8.25 -2.63 -22.00
CA ASN A 87 9.11 -1.88 -22.92
C ASN A 87 10.50 -2.50 -23.09
N ASN A 88 11.02 -3.16 -22.05
CA ASN A 88 12.32 -3.79 -22.08
C ASN A 88 12.25 -5.29 -22.44
N GLY A 89 11.07 -5.84 -22.72
CA GLY A 89 10.90 -7.26 -23.08
C GLY A 89 11.37 -8.21 -21.97
N LEU A 90 11.07 -7.89 -20.71
CA LEU A 90 11.37 -8.79 -19.59
C LEU A 90 10.54 -10.09 -19.69
N ALA A 91 10.87 -11.07 -18.83
CA ALA A 91 10.22 -12.39 -18.83
C ALA A 91 8.68 -12.28 -18.82
N PRO A 92 7.96 -13.00 -19.71
CA PRO A 92 6.51 -12.95 -19.80
C PRO A 92 5.81 -13.24 -18.47
N GLU A 93 6.32 -14.21 -17.71
CA GLU A 93 5.75 -14.59 -16.41
C GLU A 93 5.85 -13.45 -15.38
N LEU A 94 6.90 -12.62 -15.45
CA LEU A 94 7.01 -11.43 -14.59
C LEU A 94 5.98 -10.36 -15.00
N ILE A 95 5.77 -10.18 -16.31
CA ILE A 95 4.80 -9.22 -16.86
C ILE A 95 3.39 -9.62 -16.44
N GLU A 96 3.01 -10.89 -16.59
CA GLU A 96 1.71 -11.42 -16.16
C GLU A 96 1.48 -11.19 -14.66
N ARG A 97 2.48 -11.44 -13.81
CA ARG A 97 2.33 -11.20 -12.36
C ARG A 97 2.24 -9.73 -12.00
N LEU A 98 2.88 -8.85 -12.75
CA LEU A 98 2.73 -7.41 -12.56
C LEU A 98 1.35 -6.92 -13.01
N GLU A 99 0.80 -7.49 -14.10
CA GLU A 99 -0.57 -7.23 -14.55
C GLU A 99 -1.58 -7.63 -13.47
N ASP A 100 -1.48 -8.87 -12.96
CA ASP A 100 -2.35 -9.37 -11.89
C ASP A 100 -2.35 -8.44 -10.67
N VAL A 101 -1.17 -8.02 -10.20
CA VAL A 101 -1.05 -7.17 -9.00
C VAL A 101 -1.58 -5.75 -9.27
N VAL A 102 -1.37 -5.19 -10.45
CA VAL A 102 -1.93 -3.88 -10.83
C VAL A 102 -3.45 -3.93 -10.86
N ASP A 103 -4.02 -4.97 -11.47
CA ASP A 103 -5.48 -5.13 -11.60
C ASP A 103 -6.14 -5.28 -10.21
N HIS A 104 -5.64 -6.19 -9.38
CA HIS A 104 -6.13 -6.34 -7.99
C HIS A 104 -5.92 -5.07 -7.16
N GLY A 105 -4.83 -4.35 -7.41
CA GLY A 105 -4.56 -3.06 -6.79
C GLY A 105 -5.65 -2.03 -7.12
N HIS A 106 -6.02 -1.91 -8.39
CA HIS A 106 -7.11 -1.02 -8.82
C HIS A 106 -8.45 -1.42 -8.21
N GLU A 107 -8.79 -2.71 -8.22
CA GLU A 107 -10.00 -3.21 -7.57
C GLU A 107 -10.07 -2.79 -6.10
N LEU A 108 -8.96 -2.94 -5.35
CA LEU A 108 -8.90 -2.49 -3.96
C LEU A 108 -9.11 -0.97 -3.83
N THR A 109 -8.54 -0.15 -4.73
CA THR A 109 -8.75 1.31 -4.69
C THR A 109 -10.21 1.72 -4.95
N VAL A 110 -10.93 0.95 -5.77
CA VAL A 110 -12.37 1.14 -6.03
C VAL A 110 -13.17 0.76 -4.79
N LEU A 111 -12.91 -0.40 -4.19
CA LEU A 111 -13.59 -0.84 -2.96
C LEU A 111 -13.38 0.15 -1.80
N LEU A 112 -12.17 0.71 -1.66
CA LEU A 112 -11.90 1.75 -0.68
C LEU A 112 -12.65 3.05 -0.98
N ALA A 113 -12.78 3.44 -2.26
CA ALA A 113 -13.58 4.59 -2.66
C ALA A 113 -15.07 4.39 -2.33
N ASP A 114 -15.61 3.19 -2.59
CA ASP A 114 -16.98 2.84 -2.25
C ASP A 114 -17.21 2.86 -0.74
N THR A 115 -16.26 2.34 0.04
CA THR A 115 -16.29 2.44 1.51
C THR A 115 -16.32 3.90 1.98
N ILE A 116 -15.54 4.79 1.36
CA ILE A 116 -15.60 6.23 1.69
C ILE A 116 -16.99 6.80 1.34
N ARG A 117 -17.57 6.44 0.19
CA ARG A 117 -18.91 6.88 -0.19
C ARG A 117 -19.98 6.38 0.77
N THR A 118 -19.90 5.14 1.27
CA THR A 118 -20.87 4.64 2.26
C THR A 118 -20.81 5.41 3.56
N THR A 119 -19.62 5.85 4.00
CA THR A 119 -19.52 6.70 5.20
C THR A 119 -20.21 8.04 5.04
N ALA A 120 -20.10 8.66 3.85
CA ALA A 120 -20.76 9.92 3.56
C ALA A 120 -22.29 9.75 3.42
N ALA A 121 -22.73 8.70 2.72
CA ALA A 121 -24.15 8.42 2.51
C ALA A 121 -24.90 8.14 3.82
N ALA A 122 -24.32 7.33 4.70
CA ALA A 122 -24.88 7.03 6.02
C ALA A 122 -25.07 8.30 6.87
N HIS A 123 -24.07 9.20 6.87
CA HIS A 123 -24.18 10.46 7.60
C HIS A 123 -25.28 11.38 7.03
N THR A 124 -25.51 11.38 5.72
CA THR A 124 -26.57 12.18 5.11
C THR A 124 -27.97 11.58 5.26
N GLY A 125 -28.09 10.25 5.42
CA GLY A 125 -29.37 9.56 5.63
C GLY A 125 -29.88 9.60 7.08
N ASP A 126 -28.99 9.85 8.05
CA ASP A 126 -29.33 10.01 9.48
C ASP A 126 -29.73 11.46 9.86
N ARG A 127 -29.80 12.38 8.89
CA ARG A 127 -30.27 13.76 9.06
C ARG A 127 -31.69 13.94 8.53
#